data_AF-A0A165BXT4-F1
#
_entry.id   AF-A0A165BXT4-F1
#
_cell.length_a   1.000
_cell.length_b   1.000
_cell.length_c   1.000
_cell.angle_alpha   90.00
_cell.angle_beta   90.00
_cell.angle_gamma   90.00
#
_symmetry.space_group_name_H-M   'P 1'
#
loop_
_entity.id
_entity.type
_entity.pdbx_description
1 polymer ?
#
loop_
_entity_poly.entity_id
_entity_poly.type
_entity_poly.pdbx_seq_one_letter_code
_entity_poly.pdbx_strand_id
1 'polypeptide(L)'
;MSIPIKFIPRKQAGRPSDARVLAYETGTPIASPSRDPDGWFTTLATTKVRVFKVRDVDIALRFSLALPLEYARGTYVPFHLTVTCDDEQTIDLLCTPGAFAVLLDRRLHISEPSGRRADDDRGNGPDTVGMGRYWRPESDGEGPNTRVFEGEIVVGSQLLQSFTYPKLHLQYAVIVTVHADGITPLSKDPIFSVPVEVVYFPPRGVKPIAYAPKRGDESLQYIGNKPPILMVDL
;
A
#
# COMPACT_ATOMS: atom_id res chain seq x y z
N MET A 1 -6.65 -23.93 -40.41
CA MET A 1 -5.88 -24.39 -39.25
C MET A 1 -5.43 -23.15 -38.49
N SER A 2 -5.84 -22.99 -37.23
CA SER A 2 -5.46 -21.83 -36.40
C SER A 2 -4.47 -22.32 -35.34
N ILE A 3 -3.33 -21.62 -35.18
CA ILE A 3 -2.36 -21.88 -34.12
C ILE A 3 -2.52 -20.76 -33.08
N PRO A 4 -2.91 -21.06 -31.84
CA PRO A 4 -3.02 -20.03 -30.82
C PRO A 4 -1.61 -19.53 -30.43
N ILE A 5 -1.37 -18.23 -30.60
CA ILE A 5 -0.16 -17.56 -30.12
C ILE A 5 -0.46 -16.94 -28.76
N LYS A 6 0.27 -17.34 -27.72
CA LYS A 6 0.17 -16.76 -26.38
C LYS A 6 1.32 -15.77 -26.16
N PHE A 7 1.02 -14.48 -26.31
CA PHE A 7 1.96 -13.42 -25.94
C PHE A 7 1.82 -13.10 -24.45
N ILE A 8 2.88 -13.32 -23.67
CA ILE A 8 2.95 -12.94 -22.25
C ILE A 8 4.05 -11.89 -22.13
N PRO A 9 3.71 -10.58 -22.11
CA PRO A 9 4.70 -9.56 -21.82
C PRO A 9 5.28 -9.84 -20.42
N ARG A 10 6.60 -9.65 -20.27
CA ARG A 10 7.29 -9.78 -18.98
C ARG A 10 8.11 -8.53 -18.73
N LYS A 11 7.60 -7.64 -17.88
CA LYS A 11 8.32 -6.42 -17.48
C LYS A 11 9.21 -6.71 -16.27
N GLN A 12 10.37 -6.06 -16.24
CA GLN A 12 11.26 -6.03 -15.09
C GLN A 12 11.09 -4.68 -14.39
N ALA A 13 11.05 -4.69 -13.05
CA ALA A 13 10.97 -3.46 -12.27
C ALA A 13 12.21 -2.58 -12.50
N GLY A 14 11.98 -1.27 -12.50
CA GLY A 14 13.05 -0.28 -12.41
C GLY A 14 13.91 -0.43 -11.16
N ARG A 15 15.13 0.10 -11.20
CA ARG A 15 16.07 0.01 -10.07
C ARG A 15 15.61 0.93 -8.92
N PRO A 16 15.63 0.46 -7.66
CA PRO A 16 15.49 1.28 -6.45
C PRO A 16 16.53 2.40 -6.31
N SER A 17 16.29 3.35 -5.40
CA SER A 17 17.34 4.27 -4.92
C SER A 17 18.53 3.51 -4.33
N ASP A 18 19.72 4.09 -4.39
CA ASP A 18 20.93 3.43 -3.88
C ASP A 18 20.87 3.19 -2.36
N ALA A 19 20.22 4.07 -1.60
CA ALA A 19 19.97 3.84 -0.17
C ALA A 19 19.11 2.58 0.06
N ARG A 20 18.08 2.36 -0.76
CA ARG A 20 17.23 1.16 -0.67
C ARG A 20 17.96 -0.10 -1.16
N VAL A 21 18.80 0.01 -2.19
CA VAL A 21 19.68 -1.10 -2.61
C VAL A 21 20.61 -1.51 -1.47
N LEU A 22 21.30 -0.55 -0.85
CA LEU A 22 22.20 -0.81 0.26
C LEU A 22 21.47 -1.45 1.45
N ALA A 23 20.27 -0.97 1.78
CA ALA A 23 19.44 -1.55 2.82
C ALA A 23 19.14 -3.03 2.53
N TYR A 24 18.71 -3.36 1.32
CA TYR A 24 18.46 -4.76 0.93
C TYR A 24 19.71 -5.64 0.96
N GLU A 25 20.87 -5.11 0.58
CA GLU A 25 22.14 -5.84 0.57
C GLU A 25 22.66 -6.13 1.99
N THR A 26 22.51 -5.17 2.90
CA THR A 26 23.06 -5.22 4.26
C THR A 26 22.05 -5.69 5.30
N GLY A 27 20.76 -5.75 4.96
CA GLY A 27 19.69 -6.07 5.90
C GLY A 27 19.41 -4.96 6.91
N THR A 28 19.86 -3.73 6.66
CA THR A 28 19.57 -2.57 7.53
C THR A 28 18.21 -1.97 7.23
N PRO A 29 17.58 -1.23 8.16
CA PRO A 29 16.31 -0.54 7.90
C PRO A 29 16.37 0.36 6.65
N ILE A 30 15.25 0.43 5.93
CA ILE A 30 15.12 1.30 4.75
C ILE A 30 15.17 2.76 5.21
N ALA A 31 15.93 3.60 4.51
CA ALA A 31 15.96 5.04 4.77
C ALA A 31 14.55 5.64 4.63
N SER A 32 14.11 6.37 5.66
CA SER A 32 12.80 7.05 5.68
C SER A 32 12.68 8.09 4.56
N PRO A 33 11.46 8.54 4.22
CA PRO A 33 11.25 9.62 3.25
C PRO A 33 11.95 10.94 3.60
N SER A 34 12.26 11.18 4.88
CA SER A 34 13.05 12.34 5.32
C SER A 34 14.55 12.19 5.05
N ARG A 35 15.07 10.96 5.00
CA ARG A 35 16.49 10.64 4.80
C ARG A 35 16.85 10.34 3.35
N ASP A 36 15.90 9.84 2.56
CA ASP A 36 16.05 9.58 1.12
C ASP A 36 14.85 10.11 0.30
N PRO A 37 14.56 11.43 0.28
CA PRO A 37 13.36 11.95 -0.38
C PRO A 37 13.18 11.50 -1.84
N ASP A 38 14.27 11.39 -2.60
CA ASP A 38 14.24 10.99 -4.01
C ASP A 38 13.91 9.50 -4.21
N GLY A 39 14.11 8.69 -3.17
CA GLY A 39 13.71 7.27 -3.14
C GLY A 39 12.23 7.03 -2.84
N TRP A 40 11.44 8.08 -2.61
CA TRP A 40 10.03 7.95 -2.20
C TRP A 40 9.09 8.86 -3.01
N PHE A 41 7.98 8.31 -3.46
CA PHE A 41 6.83 9.08 -3.90
C PHE A 41 6.02 9.46 -2.67
N THR A 42 5.77 10.75 -2.43
CA THR A 42 5.05 11.22 -1.24
C THR A 42 3.82 12.03 -1.63
N THR A 43 2.69 11.75 -1.00
CA THR A 43 1.43 12.48 -1.16
C THR A 43 0.85 12.87 0.20
N LEU A 44 0.06 13.94 0.22
CA LEU A 44 -0.53 14.54 1.42
C LEU A 44 -2.05 14.61 1.26
N ALA A 45 -2.78 14.36 2.34
CA ALA A 45 -4.22 14.54 2.37
C ALA A 45 -4.67 14.98 3.78
N THR A 46 -5.76 15.72 3.84
CA THR A 46 -6.49 15.97 5.08
C THR A 46 -7.86 15.34 4.93
N THR A 47 -8.32 14.60 5.93
CA THR A 47 -9.67 14.02 5.94
C THR A 47 -10.36 14.29 7.26
N LYS A 48 -11.70 14.38 7.20
CA LYS A 48 -12.54 14.54 8.39
C LYS A 48 -13.06 13.20 8.86
N VAL A 49 -12.93 12.97 10.16
CA VAL A 49 -13.44 11.79 10.82
C VAL A 49 -14.36 12.19 11.98
N ARG A 50 -15.34 11.34 12.26
CA ARG A 50 -16.22 11.49 13.42
C ARG A 50 -15.78 10.56 14.53
N VAL A 51 -15.47 11.13 15.68
CA VAL A 51 -14.95 10.45 16.87
C VAL A 51 -16.08 10.26 17.88
N PHE A 52 -16.25 9.02 18.35
CA PHE A 52 -17.30 8.53 19.23
C PHE A 52 -18.73 8.95 18.84
N LYS A 53 -18.98 9.20 17.55
CA LYS A 53 -20.26 9.73 17.02
C LYS A 53 -20.64 11.12 17.54
N VAL A 54 -19.74 11.83 18.22
CA VAL A 54 -20.04 13.10 18.90
C VAL A 54 -19.37 14.29 18.23
N ARG A 55 -18.12 14.13 17.77
CA ARG A 55 -17.29 15.26 17.33
C ARG A 55 -16.56 14.95 16.04
N ASP A 56 -16.43 15.96 15.19
CA ASP A 56 -15.73 15.86 13.92
C ASP A 56 -14.32 16.45 14.09
N VAL A 57 -13.31 15.72 13.64
CA VAL A 57 -11.89 16.05 13.79
C VAL A 57 -11.22 15.94 12.42
N ASP A 58 -10.39 16.93 12.10
CA ASP A 58 -9.53 16.91 10.93
C ASP A 58 -8.24 16.16 11.26
N ILE A 59 -7.87 15.21 10.39
CA ILE A 59 -6.61 14.47 10.48
C ILE A 59 -5.80 14.72 9.21
N ALA A 60 -4.53 15.08 9.38
CA ALA A 60 -3.59 15.28 8.28
C ALA A 60 -2.74 14.01 8.13
N LEU A 61 -2.62 13.52 6.90
CA LEU A 61 -1.83 12.33 6.58
C LEU A 61 -0.80 12.65 5.51
N ARG A 62 0.38 12.05 5.67
CA ARG A 62 1.42 11.95 4.65
C ARG A 62 1.64 10.48 4.36
N PHE A 63 1.51 10.08 3.10
CA PHE A 63 1.73 8.72 2.67
C PHE A 63 2.83 8.66 1.63
N SER A 64 3.79 7.77 1.85
CA SER A 64 4.96 7.62 0.98
C SER A 64 5.11 6.17 0.52
N LEU A 65 5.37 5.97 -0.77
CA LEU A 65 5.66 4.68 -1.40
C LEU A 65 7.06 4.69 -2.01
N ALA A 66 7.83 3.62 -1.80
CA ALA A 66 9.22 3.59 -2.24
C ALA A 66 9.34 3.47 -3.77
N LEU A 67 10.06 4.39 -4.40
CA LEU A 67 10.25 4.50 -5.85
C LEU A 67 11.25 3.48 -6.42
N PRO A 68 11.05 2.98 -7.64
CA PRO A 68 9.93 3.30 -8.55
C PRO A 68 8.61 2.67 -8.09
N LEU A 69 7.47 3.20 -8.54
CA LEU A 69 6.13 2.64 -8.31
C LEU A 69 5.88 1.37 -9.15
N GLU A 70 6.91 0.54 -9.29
CA GLU A 70 6.94 -0.72 -10.02
C GLU A 70 7.43 -1.81 -9.07
N TYR A 71 6.58 -2.77 -8.74
CA TYR A 71 6.88 -3.82 -7.76
C TYR A 71 6.69 -5.19 -8.39
N ALA A 72 7.71 -6.05 -8.27
CA ALA A 72 7.63 -7.37 -8.85
C ALA A 72 6.71 -8.29 -8.02
N ARG A 73 6.00 -9.18 -8.68
CA ARG A 73 5.28 -10.27 -8.00
C ARG A 73 6.23 -11.09 -7.10
N GLY A 74 5.73 -11.51 -5.94
CA GLY A 74 6.53 -12.21 -4.93
C GLY A 74 7.48 -11.30 -4.14
N THR A 75 7.34 -9.98 -4.23
CA THR A 75 8.13 -8.99 -3.49
C THR A 75 7.25 -8.12 -2.59
N TYR A 76 7.76 -6.97 -2.15
CA TYR A 76 7.14 -6.11 -1.16
C TYR A 76 7.00 -4.68 -1.70
N VAL A 77 5.92 -4.00 -1.29
CA VAL A 77 5.70 -2.56 -1.48
C VAL A 77 5.99 -1.86 -0.15
N PRO A 78 7.18 -1.27 0.04
CA PRO A 78 7.47 -0.51 1.25
C PRO A 78 6.68 0.81 1.27
N PHE A 79 6.16 1.17 2.44
CA PHE A 79 5.44 2.42 2.65
C PHE A 79 5.78 3.06 4.00
N HIS A 80 5.60 4.39 4.06
CA HIS A 80 5.55 5.15 5.31
C HIS A 80 4.20 5.88 5.39
N LEU A 81 3.61 5.88 6.58
CA LEU A 81 2.42 6.65 6.89
C LEU A 81 2.71 7.54 8.09
N THR A 82 2.57 8.85 7.91
CA THR A 82 2.60 9.82 9.01
C THR A 82 1.21 10.40 9.20
N VAL A 83 0.77 10.47 10.44
CA VAL A 83 -0.52 11.01 10.84
C VAL A 83 -0.27 12.14 11.82
N THR A 84 -0.92 13.27 11.59
CA THR A 84 -0.87 14.44 12.47
C THR A 84 -2.30 14.85 12.82
N CYS A 85 -2.56 15.03 14.12
CA CYS A 85 -3.87 15.44 14.62
C CYS A 85 -3.69 16.24 15.92
N ASP A 86 -4.38 17.37 16.03
CA ASP A 86 -4.33 18.23 17.21
C ASP A 86 -5.18 17.72 18.38
N ASP A 87 -5.96 16.67 18.14
CA ASP A 87 -6.76 16.02 19.16
C ASP A 87 -6.05 14.78 19.73
N GLU A 88 -5.60 14.88 20.98
CA GLU A 88 -4.83 13.83 21.67
C GLU A 88 -5.57 12.49 21.72
N GLN A 89 -6.87 12.50 22.00
CA GLN A 89 -7.65 11.26 22.05
C GLN A 89 -7.79 10.62 20.66
N THR A 90 -7.92 11.42 19.60
CA THR A 90 -8.03 10.93 18.22
C THR A 90 -6.71 10.36 17.74
N ILE A 91 -5.58 11.03 18.03
CA ILE A 91 -4.28 10.50 17.63
C ILE A 91 -4.00 9.16 18.32
N ASP A 92 -4.39 8.99 19.59
CA ASP A 92 -4.24 7.72 20.32
C ASP A 92 -5.10 6.60 19.72
N LEU A 93 -6.34 6.89 19.31
CA LEU A 93 -7.18 5.93 18.59
C LEU A 93 -6.57 5.52 17.24
N LEU A 94 -5.94 6.46 16.52
CA LEU A 94 -5.25 6.18 15.26
C LEU A 94 -3.95 5.38 15.44
N CYS A 95 -3.47 5.23 16.67
CA CYS A 95 -2.35 4.36 17.02
C CYS A 95 -2.77 2.89 17.22
N THR A 96 -4.08 2.62 17.29
CA THR A 96 -4.57 1.26 17.57
C THR A 96 -4.30 0.31 16.41
N PRO A 97 -4.10 -1.00 16.68
CA PRO A 97 -3.97 -1.99 15.63
C PRO A 97 -5.14 -1.99 14.65
N GLY A 98 -4.83 -1.93 13.36
CA GLY A 98 -5.85 -1.88 12.31
C GLY A 98 -6.55 -0.52 12.14
N ALA A 99 -6.10 0.54 12.82
CA ALA A 99 -6.62 1.90 12.62
C ALA A 99 -6.59 2.35 11.15
N PHE A 100 -5.63 1.85 10.38
CA PHE A 100 -5.53 2.07 8.94
C PHE A 100 -5.57 0.74 8.20
N ALA A 101 -6.22 0.73 7.04
CA ALA A 101 -6.05 -0.34 6.06
C ALA A 101 -5.26 0.23 4.88
N VAL A 102 -4.08 -0.35 4.63
CA VAL A 102 -3.25 -0.07 3.45
C VAL A 102 -3.37 -1.27 2.53
N LEU A 103 -4.02 -1.13 1.38
CA LEU A 103 -4.46 -2.24 0.55
C LEU A 103 -3.84 -2.13 -0.84
N LEU A 104 -3.48 -3.27 -1.44
CA LEU A 104 -3.21 -3.37 -2.87
C LEU A 104 -4.50 -3.80 -3.55
N ASP A 105 -5.07 -2.89 -4.34
CA ASP A 105 -6.33 -3.07 -5.06
C ASP A 105 -6.04 -3.32 -6.54
N ARG A 106 -6.72 -4.30 -7.12
CA ARG A 106 -6.61 -4.66 -8.54
C ARG A 106 -7.78 -4.08 -9.31
N ARG A 107 -7.51 -3.47 -10.47
CA ARG A 107 -8.51 -2.82 -11.30
C ARG A 107 -8.45 -3.37 -12.71
N LEU A 108 -9.52 -4.05 -13.13
CA LEU A 108 -9.68 -4.58 -14.48
C LEU A 108 -10.68 -3.70 -15.24
N HIS A 109 -10.23 -3.03 -16.29
CA HIS A 109 -11.09 -2.22 -17.14
C HIS A 109 -11.25 -2.86 -18.51
N ILE A 110 -12.50 -3.11 -18.93
CA ILE A 110 -12.86 -3.64 -20.23
C ILE A 110 -13.69 -2.58 -20.98
N SER A 111 -13.18 -2.08 -22.10
CA SER A 111 -13.87 -1.06 -22.91
C SER A 111 -14.72 -1.73 -24.00
N GLU A 112 -16.04 -1.54 -23.97
CA GLU A 112 -16.92 -2.04 -25.03
C GLU A 112 -16.88 -1.20 -26.33
N PRO A 113 -17.11 -1.81 -27.51
CA PRO A 113 -17.07 -1.12 -28.80
C PRO A 113 -18.18 -0.06 -29.03
N SER A 114 -19.23 -0.02 -28.21
CA SER A 114 -20.45 0.76 -28.51
C SER A 114 -20.41 2.23 -28.07
N GLY A 115 -19.27 2.76 -27.62
CA GLY A 115 -19.15 4.16 -27.14
C GLY A 115 -19.93 4.44 -25.85
N ARG A 116 -20.78 3.53 -25.40
CA ARG A 116 -21.14 3.40 -24.00
C ARG A 116 -19.87 2.96 -23.29
N ARG A 117 -19.33 3.82 -22.43
CA ARG A 117 -18.52 3.31 -21.32
C ARG A 117 -19.41 2.26 -20.67
N ALA A 118 -19.05 0.99 -20.78
CA ALA A 118 -19.47 0.07 -19.76
C ALA A 118 -18.81 0.64 -18.50
N ASP A 119 -19.55 1.50 -17.77
CA ASP A 119 -19.36 1.63 -16.33
C ASP A 119 -19.67 0.24 -15.76
N ASP A 120 -18.73 -0.68 -15.98
CA ASP A 120 -18.62 -1.97 -15.31
C ASP A 120 -17.95 -1.77 -13.94
N ASP A 121 -18.08 -0.57 -13.38
CA ASP A 121 -18.10 -0.32 -11.95
C ASP A 121 -19.35 -0.96 -11.27
N ARG A 122 -20.20 -1.65 -12.06
CA ARG A 122 -21.47 -2.25 -11.63
C ARG A 122 -21.40 -3.70 -11.15
N GLY A 123 -20.22 -4.29 -10.97
CA GLY A 123 -20.12 -5.75 -10.76
C GLY A 123 -19.35 -6.26 -9.54
N ASN A 124 -18.26 -5.61 -9.14
CA ASN A 124 -17.40 -6.15 -8.07
C ASN A 124 -16.99 -5.00 -7.16
N GLY A 125 -17.14 -5.18 -5.84
CA GLY A 125 -16.56 -4.27 -4.87
C GLY A 125 -15.03 -4.20 -4.98
N PRO A 126 -14.33 -3.54 -4.04
CA PRO A 126 -12.87 -3.45 -4.06
C PRO A 126 -12.24 -4.85 -4.22
N ASP A 127 -11.41 -5.03 -5.25
CA ASP A 127 -10.70 -6.28 -5.54
C ASP A 127 -9.33 -6.23 -4.87
N THR A 128 -9.40 -6.31 -3.53
CA THR A 128 -8.22 -6.28 -2.68
C THR A 128 -7.42 -7.57 -2.83
N VAL A 129 -6.22 -7.45 -3.39
CA VAL A 129 -5.30 -8.56 -3.65
C VAL A 129 -4.09 -8.59 -2.72
N GLY A 130 -3.97 -7.61 -1.82
CA GLY A 130 -2.93 -7.55 -0.80
C GLY A 130 -3.30 -6.60 0.33
N MET A 131 -2.80 -6.88 1.53
CA MET A 131 -2.98 -6.04 2.70
C MET A 131 -1.62 -5.74 3.34
N GLY A 132 -1.39 -4.47 3.63
CA GLY A 132 -0.20 -3.96 4.26
C GLY A 132 -0.12 -4.35 5.73
N ARG A 133 1.11 -4.62 6.18
CA ARG A 133 1.46 -4.74 7.58
C ARG A 133 2.30 -3.53 7.95
N TYR A 134 2.06 -2.97 9.13
CA TYR A 134 2.80 -1.81 9.59
C TYR A 134 3.11 -1.88 11.09
N TRP A 135 4.16 -1.17 11.47
CA TRP A 135 4.74 -1.12 12.81
C TRP A 135 5.32 0.28 13.08
N ARG A 136 5.73 0.51 14.33
CA ARG A 136 6.41 1.76 14.71
C ARG A 136 7.90 1.70 14.37
N PRO A 137 8.48 2.77 13.78
CA PRO A 137 9.92 2.86 13.61
C PRO A 137 10.62 2.90 14.99
N GLU A 138 11.87 2.44 15.06
CA GLU A 138 12.67 2.45 16.31
C GLU A 138 13.18 3.84 16.70
N SER A 139 13.34 4.74 15.73
CA SER A 139 13.88 6.09 15.95
C SER A 139 12.78 7.14 15.79
N ASP A 140 12.29 7.63 16.92
CA ASP A 140 11.17 8.56 17.04
C ASP A 140 11.53 9.98 16.54
N GLY A 141 10.87 10.38 15.46
CA GLY A 141 10.61 11.78 15.13
C GLY A 141 9.19 12.19 15.54
N GLU A 142 8.61 11.52 16.54
CA GLU A 142 7.22 11.69 16.93
C GLU A 142 7.05 12.94 17.79
N GLY A 143 6.50 14.00 17.20
CA GLY A 143 5.94 15.10 17.98
C GLY A 143 4.71 14.64 18.78
N PRO A 144 4.26 15.40 19.79
CA PRO A 144 3.12 15.02 20.62
C PRO A 144 1.87 14.69 19.79
N ASN A 145 1.67 15.44 18.70
CA ASN A 145 0.51 15.36 17.81
C ASN A 145 0.79 14.56 16.53
N THR A 146 1.92 13.85 16.43
CA THR A 146 2.35 13.17 15.21
C THR A 146 2.77 11.73 15.50
N ARG A 147 2.39 10.84 14.60
CA ARG A 147 2.65 9.40 14.68
C ARG A 147 3.14 8.90 13.35
N VAL A 148 4.21 8.10 13.36
CA VAL A 148 4.81 7.53 12.17
C VAL A 148 4.67 6.01 12.18
N PHE A 149 4.37 5.45 11.03
CA PHE A 149 4.31 4.02 10.79
C PHE A 149 5.16 3.67 9.57
N GLU A 150 5.91 2.58 9.69
CA GLU A 150 6.56 1.92 8.57
C GLU A 150 5.79 0.67 8.24
N GLY A 151 5.76 0.30 6.96
CA GLY A 151 5.07 -0.92 6.57
C GLY A 151 5.44 -1.45 5.22
N GLU A 152 4.89 -2.61 4.92
CA GLU A 152 5.04 -3.29 3.66
C GLU A 152 3.76 -4.02 3.23
N ILE A 153 3.48 -4.02 1.93
CA ILE A 153 2.44 -4.86 1.33
C ILE A 153 3.11 -6.00 0.58
N VAL A 154 2.69 -7.25 0.81
CA VAL A 154 3.16 -8.39 0.04
C VAL A 154 2.49 -8.39 -1.33
N VAL A 155 3.29 -8.37 -2.40
CA VAL A 155 2.81 -8.55 -3.77
C VAL A 155 2.74 -10.05 -4.04
N GLY A 156 1.53 -10.61 -4.17
CA GLY A 156 1.34 -12.04 -4.41
C GLY A 156 2.09 -12.53 -5.65
N SER A 157 2.79 -13.66 -5.54
CA SER A 157 3.56 -14.26 -6.65
C SER A 157 2.69 -14.70 -7.84
N GLN A 158 1.42 -14.96 -7.57
CA GLN A 158 0.36 -15.33 -8.51
C GLN A 158 -0.26 -14.12 -9.23
N LEU A 159 0.03 -12.89 -8.81
CA LEU A 159 -0.55 -11.71 -9.44
C LEU A 159 -0.05 -11.56 -10.87
N LEU A 160 -0.99 -11.18 -11.75
CA LEU A 160 -0.70 -10.84 -13.13
C LEU A 160 -0.01 -9.47 -13.16
N GLN A 161 0.96 -9.31 -14.06
CA GLN A 161 1.57 -8.00 -14.26
C GLN A 161 0.55 -6.99 -14.80
N SER A 162 0.74 -5.72 -14.48
CA SER A 162 0.02 -4.62 -15.11
C SER A 162 0.21 -4.66 -16.62
N PHE A 163 -0.87 -4.39 -17.35
CA PHE A 163 -0.80 -4.27 -18.81
C PHE A 163 -1.90 -3.35 -19.32
N THR A 164 -1.64 -2.79 -20.49
CA THR A 164 -2.63 -2.09 -21.30
C THR A 164 -2.65 -2.72 -22.68
N TYR A 165 -3.82 -3.20 -23.07
CA TYR A 165 -4.18 -3.61 -24.41
C TYR A 165 -5.41 -2.79 -24.81
N PRO A 166 -5.65 -2.43 -26.08
CA PRO A 166 -6.56 -1.33 -26.46
C PRO A 166 -7.94 -1.25 -25.79
N LYS A 167 -8.51 -2.38 -25.38
CA LYS A 167 -9.82 -2.46 -24.70
C LYS A 167 -9.76 -3.20 -23.36
N LEU A 168 -8.58 -3.54 -22.88
CA LEU A 168 -8.36 -4.35 -21.68
C LEU A 168 -7.16 -3.80 -20.92
N HIS A 169 -7.42 -3.26 -19.74
CA HIS A 169 -6.40 -2.73 -18.85
C HIS A 169 -6.44 -3.48 -17.54
N LEU A 170 -5.28 -3.93 -17.09
CA LEU A 170 -5.09 -4.43 -15.74
C LEU A 170 -4.15 -3.48 -15.01
N GLN A 171 -4.67 -2.85 -13.97
CA GLN A 171 -3.97 -1.85 -13.17
C GLN A 171 -4.05 -2.22 -11.69
N TYR A 172 -3.17 -1.62 -10.91
CA TYR A 172 -3.20 -1.75 -9.46
C TYR A 172 -3.07 -0.37 -8.83
N ALA A 173 -3.62 -0.23 -7.63
CA ALA A 173 -3.43 0.95 -6.81
C ALA A 173 -3.18 0.54 -5.37
N VAL A 174 -2.32 1.29 -4.69
CA VAL A 174 -2.25 1.25 -3.23
C VAL A 174 -3.28 2.21 -2.68
N ILE A 175 -4.19 1.67 -1.87
CA ILE A 175 -5.30 2.39 -1.27
C ILE A 175 -5.08 2.51 0.24
N VAL A 176 -5.40 3.67 0.81
CA VAL A 176 -5.36 3.88 2.26
C VAL A 176 -6.73 4.33 2.76
N THR A 177 -7.26 3.65 3.76
CA THR A 177 -8.50 3.99 4.46
C THR A 177 -8.29 3.97 5.98
N VAL A 178 -9.21 4.59 6.72
CA VAL A 178 -9.19 4.65 8.19
C VAL A 178 -10.35 3.83 8.76
N HIS A 179 -10.06 2.98 9.74
CA HIS A 179 -10.98 1.99 10.33
C HIS A 179 -10.76 1.80 11.85
N ALA A 180 -10.33 2.84 12.57
CA ALA A 180 -10.12 2.75 14.02
C ALA A 180 -11.45 2.67 14.79
N ASP A 181 -11.49 1.85 15.84
CA ASP A 181 -12.64 1.78 16.74
C ASP A 181 -12.94 3.15 17.35
N GLY A 182 -14.21 3.52 17.38
CA GLY A 182 -14.62 4.85 17.82
C GLY A 182 -14.38 5.97 16.79
N ILE A 183 -13.77 5.68 15.63
CA ILE A 183 -13.60 6.62 14.52
C ILE A 183 -14.44 6.17 13.33
N THR A 184 -15.19 7.10 12.74
CA THR A 184 -15.95 6.87 11.51
C THR A 184 -15.53 7.90 10.47
N PRO A 185 -14.95 7.50 9.33
CA PRO A 185 -14.62 8.45 8.27
C PRO A 185 -15.91 9.09 7.73
N LEU A 186 -15.86 10.41 7.49
CA LEU A 186 -17.01 11.13 6.93
C LEU A 186 -17.08 11.03 5.40
N SER A 187 -15.97 10.69 4.75
CA SER A 187 -15.95 10.28 3.35
C SER A 187 -15.96 8.76 3.25
N LYS A 188 -16.61 8.23 2.21
CA LYS A 188 -16.50 6.82 1.81
C LYS A 188 -15.31 6.56 0.89
N ASP A 189 -14.77 7.62 0.29
CA ASP A 189 -13.63 7.53 -0.60
C ASP A 189 -12.36 7.22 0.19
N PRO A 190 -11.42 6.49 -0.42
CA PRO A 190 -10.13 6.29 0.21
C PRO A 190 -9.37 7.60 0.38
N ILE A 191 -8.59 7.69 1.46
CA ILE A 191 -7.74 8.85 1.76
C ILE A 191 -6.67 8.99 0.68
N PHE A 192 -6.08 7.87 0.27
CA PHE A 192 -5.12 7.79 -0.82
C PHE A 192 -5.49 6.69 -1.80
N SER A 193 -5.28 6.93 -3.09
CA SER A 193 -5.33 5.92 -4.16
C SER A 193 -4.18 6.19 -5.11
N VAL A 194 -3.03 5.57 -4.85
CA VAL A 194 -1.79 5.78 -5.62
C VAL A 194 -1.63 4.64 -6.64
N PRO A 195 -1.68 4.92 -7.95
CA PRO A 195 -1.46 3.90 -8.98
C PRO A 195 -0.06 3.31 -8.87
N VAL A 196 0.05 1.98 -9.00
CA VAL A 196 1.31 1.24 -9.02
C VAL A 196 1.30 0.18 -10.12
N GLU A 197 2.47 -0.22 -10.58
CA GLU A 197 2.61 -1.34 -11.49
C GLU A 197 3.08 -2.60 -10.78
N VAL A 198 2.35 -3.70 -10.99
CA VAL A 198 2.84 -5.04 -10.66
C VAL A 198 3.60 -5.54 -11.89
N VAL A 199 4.84 -5.98 -11.72
CA VAL A 199 5.67 -6.48 -12.83
C VAL A 199 6.14 -7.92 -12.60
N TYR A 200 6.71 -8.54 -13.63
CA TYR A 200 7.02 -9.96 -13.58
C TYR A 200 8.33 -10.27 -12.87
N PHE A 201 9.36 -9.45 -13.09
CA PHE A 201 10.71 -9.69 -12.57
C PHE A 201 11.16 -8.57 -11.62
N PRO A 202 11.86 -8.92 -10.52
CA PRO A 202 12.50 -7.93 -9.66
C PRO A 202 13.61 -7.17 -10.41
N PRO A 203 14.07 -6.03 -9.88
CA PRO A 203 15.18 -5.29 -10.47
C PRO A 203 16.43 -6.17 -10.54
N ARG A 204 17.17 -6.11 -11.67
CA ARG A 204 18.41 -6.86 -11.86
C ARG A 204 19.41 -6.58 -10.75
N GLY A 205 19.99 -7.65 -10.19
CA GLY A 205 21.03 -7.57 -9.17
C GLY A 205 20.53 -7.14 -7.79
N VAL A 206 19.25 -6.79 -7.64
CA VAL A 206 18.67 -6.39 -6.36
C VAL A 206 17.76 -7.50 -5.86
N LYS A 207 17.91 -7.87 -4.58
CA LYS A 207 17.05 -8.86 -3.93
C LYS A 207 16.19 -8.15 -2.88
N PRO A 208 14.94 -7.77 -3.21
CA PRO A 208 14.01 -7.26 -2.20
C PRO A 208 13.83 -8.26 -1.06
N ILE A 209 13.81 -7.75 0.17
CA ILE A 209 13.58 -8.53 1.39
C ILE A 209 12.45 -7.92 2.22
N ALA A 210 11.85 -8.72 3.10
CA ALA A 210 10.85 -8.26 4.05
C ALA A 210 11.53 -7.60 5.25
N TYR A 211 10.92 -6.52 5.75
CA TYR A 211 11.32 -5.84 6.99
C TYR A 211 10.28 -6.00 8.10
N ALA A 212 9.12 -6.61 7.81
CA ALA A 212 8.11 -6.83 8.83
C ALA A 212 8.71 -7.58 10.04
N PRO A 213 8.48 -7.08 11.28
CA PRO A 213 8.95 -7.72 12.49
C PRO A 213 8.54 -9.18 12.55
N LYS A 214 9.46 -10.04 13.02
CA LYS A 214 9.13 -11.44 13.24
C LYS A 214 8.16 -11.54 14.41
N ARG A 215 7.18 -12.45 14.28
CA ARG A 215 6.15 -12.66 15.30
C ARG A 215 6.81 -13.18 16.58
N GLY A 216 6.98 -12.31 17.57
CA GLY A 216 7.64 -12.62 18.86
C GLY A 216 8.73 -11.63 19.30
N ASP A 217 9.08 -10.64 18.46
CA ASP A 217 9.98 -9.56 18.88
C ASP A 217 9.20 -8.52 19.69
N GLU A 218 9.27 -8.60 21.02
CA GLU A 218 8.55 -7.70 21.94
C GLU A 218 9.02 -6.24 21.85
N SER A 219 10.16 -5.99 21.19
CA SER A 219 10.74 -4.67 20.95
C SER A 219 10.00 -3.88 19.85
N LEU A 220 9.34 -4.56 18.91
CA LEU A 220 8.61 -3.95 17.79
C LEU A 220 7.13 -4.27 17.91
N GLN A 221 6.34 -3.30 18.39
CA GLN A 221 4.89 -3.47 18.49
C GLN A 221 4.30 -3.63 17.09
N TYR A 222 3.84 -4.85 16.78
CA TYR A 222 3.11 -5.15 15.56
C TYR A 222 1.68 -4.59 15.68
N ILE A 223 1.32 -3.64 14.81
CA ILE A 223 0.04 -2.89 14.85
C ILE A 223 -0.91 -3.34 13.71
N GLY A 224 -0.62 -4.47 13.05
CA GLY A 224 -1.46 -5.00 11.95
C GLY A 224 -2.55 -5.98 12.39
N ASN A 225 -3.67 -6.00 11.66
CA ASN A 225 -4.65 -7.09 11.77
C ASN A 225 -4.10 -8.41 11.17
N LYS A 226 -4.65 -9.54 11.63
CA LYS A 226 -4.45 -10.87 11.01
C LYS A 226 -4.81 -10.77 9.53
N PRO A 227 -3.99 -11.29 8.59
CA PRO A 227 -4.49 -11.49 7.24
C PRO A 227 -5.71 -12.43 7.31
N PRO A 228 -6.77 -12.18 6.52
CA PRO A 228 -7.83 -13.16 6.38
C PRO A 228 -7.19 -14.47 5.91
N ILE A 229 -7.54 -15.57 6.58
CA ILE A 229 -7.17 -16.91 6.13
C ILE A 229 -7.87 -17.08 4.79
N LEU A 230 -7.13 -16.91 3.69
CA LEU A 230 -7.55 -17.40 2.39
C LEU A 230 -7.60 -18.92 2.53
N MET A 231 -8.78 -19.46 2.83
CA MET A 231 -9.06 -20.86 2.56
C MET A 231 -8.92 -21.02 1.05
N VAL A 232 -7.81 -21.64 0.65
CA VAL A 232 -7.65 -22.17 -0.69
C VAL A 232 -8.46 -23.46 -0.67
N ASP A 233 -9.71 -23.41 -1.14
CA ASP A 233 -10.41 -24.64 -1.49
C ASP A 233 -9.64 -25.28 -2.65
N LEU A 234 -9.08 -26.46 -2.36
CA LEU A 234 -8.41 -27.36 -3.30
C LEU A 234 -9.42 -28.06 -4.21
#